data_AF-A0A0F9JLJ5-F1
#
_entry.id   AF-A0A0F9JLJ5-F1
#
_cell.length_a   1.000
_cell.length_b   1.000
_cell.length_c   1.000
_cell.angle_alpha   90.00
_cell.angle_beta   90.00
_cell.angle_gamma   90.00
#
_symmetry.space_group_name_H-M   'P 1'
#
loop_
_entity.id
_entity.type
_entity.pdbx_description
1 polymer ?
#
loop_
_entity_poly.entity_id
_entity_poly.type
_entity_poly.pdbx_seq_one_letter_code
_entity_poly.pdbx_strand_id
1 'polypeptide(L)'
;MPSDPVTDERAAEMRKRHDSATPGPWHWDGTEAYLYSQEPNHEAKDSIAVRYKSRSLLCGHAAQPVHEHDAVFIAHARADIPALLDERKRLKAELSKLYISVDDGDDEIHRLDTALDRMTAEVERLKVLLDSPVL
;
A
#
# COMPACT_ATOMS: atom_id res chain seq x y z
N MET A 1 -10.44 6.04 15.03
CA MET A 1 -9.43 6.98 14.52
C MET A 1 -8.76 6.33 13.32
N PRO A 2 -8.76 6.94 12.12
CA PRO A 2 -7.93 6.47 11.03
C PRO A 2 -6.46 6.54 11.49
N SER A 3 -5.71 5.47 11.35
CA SER A 3 -4.26 5.49 11.61
C SER A 3 -3.56 6.34 10.54
N ASP A 4 -2.45 6.98 10.91
CA ASP A 4 -1.61 7.70 9.95
C ASP A 4 -1.23 6.82 8.75
N PRO A 5 -1.18 7.39 7.53
CA PRO A 5 -0.81 6.63 6.35
C PRO A 5 0.62 6.07 6.50
N VAL A 6 0.78 4.78 6.20
CA VAL A 6 2.08 4.11 6.22
C VAL A 6 3.04 4.85 5.27
N THR A 7 4.19 5.30 5.76
CA THR A 7 5.23 5.97 4.96
C THR A 7 6.02 4.97 4.12
N ASP A 8 6.77 5.44 3.12
CA ASP A 8 7.60 4.56 2.28
C ASP A 8 8.76 3.93 3.05
N GLU A 9 9.36 4.69 3.97
CA GLU A 9 10.36 4.16 4.91
C GLU A 9 9.77 3.04 5.75
N ARG A 10 8.57 3.26 6.32
CA ARG A 10 7.90 2.23 7.13
C ARG A 10 7.52 0.99 6.31
N ALA A 11 7.10 1.16 5.06
CA ALA A 11 6.82 0.06 4.14
C ALA A 11 8.10 -0.73 3.79
N ALA A 12 9.24 -0.05 3.59
CA ALA A 12 10.53 -0.68 3.37
C ALA A 12 11.00 -1.47 4.60
N GLU A 13 10.82 -0.93 5.81
CA GLU A 13 11.08 -1.65 7.06
C GLU A 13 10.21 -2.90 7.21
N MET A 14 8.91 -2.80 6.86
CA MET A 14 8.01 -3.97 6.86
C MET A 14 8.50 -5.05 5.89
N ARG A 15 8.92 -4.67 4.68
CA ARG A 15 9.49 -5.60 3.71
C ARG A 15 10.78 -6.23 4.22
N LYS A 16 11.69 -5.44 4.79
CA LYS A 16 12.93 -5.94 5.39
C LYS A 16 12.66 -6.96 6.52
N ARG A 17 11.69 -6.66 7.40
CA ARG A 17 11.27 -7.58 8.46
C ARG A 17 10.67 -8.87 7.89
N HIS A 18 9.83 -8.75 6.85
CA HIS A 18 9.32 -9.89 6.12
C HIS A 18 10.46 -10.74 5.52
N ASP A 19 11.38 -10.13 4.79
CA ASP A 19 12.46 -10.87 4.09
C ASP A 19 13.44 -11.53 5.07
N SER A 20 13.58 -10.97 6.28
CA SER A 20 14.37 -11.53 7.37
C SER A 20 13.64 -12.63 8.17
N ALA A 21 12.33 -12.75 8.01
CA ALA A 21 11.54 -13.78 8.68
C ALA A 21 11.83 -15.17 8.07
N THR A 22 11.56 -16.21 8.85
CA THR A 22 11.75 -17.61 8.43
C THR A 22 11.02 -17.87 7.10
N PRO A 23 11.69 -18.48 6.09
CA PRO A 23 11.05 -18.83 4.83
C PRO A 23 9.80 -19.69 5.06
N GLY A 24 8.73 -19.40 4.33
CA GLY A 24 7.52 -20.21 4.29
C GLY A 24 7.61 -21.35 3.25
N PRO A 25 6.51 -22.05 2.99
CA PRO A 25 5.16 -21.80 3.52
C PRO A 25 5.04 -22.15 5.00
N TRP A 26 4.20 -21.41 5.72
CA TRP A 26 3.79 -21.75 7.07
C TRP A 26 2.43 -22.42 7.00
N HIS A 27 2.25 -23.50 7.75
CA HIS A 27 1.01 -24.27 7.77
C HIS A 27 0.52 -24.42 9.20
N TRP A 28 -0.80 -24.44 9.36
CA TRP A 28 -1.51 -24.76 10.59
C TRP A 28 -2.37 -25.99 10.34
N ASP A 29 -2.27 -27.01 11.19
CA ASP A 29 -2.86 -28.35 10.96
C ASP A 29 -4.12 -28.65 11.78
N GLY A 30 -4.60 -27.68 12.56
CA GLY A 30 -5.84 -27.84 13.33
C GLY A 30 -5.69 -28.41 14.74
N THR A 31 -4.51 -28.94 15.10
CA THR A 31 -4.38 -29.74 16.33
C THR A 31 -3.57 -29.06 17.42
N GLU A 32 -2.49 -28.36 17.06
CA GLU A 32 -1.67 -27.55 17.97
C GLU A 32 -1.03 -26.40 17.15
N ALA A 33 -0.76 -25.24 17.74
CA ALA A 33 -0.22 -24.08 17.01
C ALA A 33 1.29 -24.22 16.75
N TYR A 34 1.66 -25.18 15.91
CA TYR A 34 3.00 -25.27 15.34
C TYR A 34 3.06 -24.59 13.99
N LEU A 35 4.00 -23.67 13.84
CA LEU A 35 4.42 -23.19 12.54
C LEU A 35 5.53 -24.11 12.05
N TYR A 36 5.18 -25.17 11.32
CA TYR A 36 6.18 -26.03 10.71
C TYR A 36 6.77 -25.37 9.46
N SER A 37 8.09 -25.25 9.43
CA SER A 37 8.86 -25.25 8.17
C SER A 37 9.01 -26.71 7.73
N GLN A 38 9.03 -27.02 6.43
CA GLN A 38 8.97 -28.40 5.86
C GLN A 38 10.14 -29.37 6.24
N GLU A 39 10.89 -29.13 7.32
CA GLU A 39 11.96 -30.04 7.75
C GLU A 39 11.42 -31.21 8.59
N PRO A 40 11.84 -32.47 8.33
CA PRO A 40 10.96 -33.64 8.55
C PRO A 40 10.92 -34.26 9.96
N ASN A 41 11.43 -33.61 11.00
CA ASN A 41 11.52 -34.23 12.32
C ASN A 41 11.11 -33.22 13.40
N HIS A 42 10.05 -33.46 14.18
CA HIS A 42 10.01 -33.31 15.65
C HIS A 42 8.61 -33.50 16.26
N GLU A 43 8.57 -34.26 17.37
CA GLU A 43 7.43 -34.52 18.26
C GLU A 43 6.89 -33.25 18.93
N ALA A 44 5.56 -33.20 19.07
CA ALA A 44 4.74 -32.07 19.54
C ALA A 44 4.81 -31.84 21.06
N LYS A 45 5.06 -30.58 21.49
CA LYS A 45 4.62 -29.99 22.77
C LYS A 45 4.25 -28.49 22.65
N ASP A 46 3.04 -28.15 23.10
CA ASP A 46 2.34 -26.85 23.12
C ASP A 46 3.23 -25.59 23.12
N SER A 47 3.69 -25.17 21.95
CA SER A 47 4.40 -23.89 21.78
C SER A 47 4.44 -23.46 20.32
N ILE A 48 4.31 -22.15 20.06
CA ILE A 48 4.73 -21.55 18.79
C ILE A 48 6.26 -21.61 18.76
N ALA A 49 6.80 -22.71 18.26
CA ALA A 49 8.23 -22.89 18.06
C ALA A 49 8.57 -22.60 16.59
N VAL A 50 9.12 -21.42 16.33
CA VAL A 50 9.78 -21.18 15.03
C VAL A 50 11.15 -21.87 15.10
N ARG A 51 11.24 -23.07 14.52
CA ARG A 51 12.48 -23.85 14.48
C ARG A 51 13.19 -23.58 13.16
N TYR A 52 14.41 -23.05 13.21
CA TYR A 52 15.27 -22.88 12.02
C TYR A 52 16.67 -23.39 12.33
N LYS A 53 17.15 -24.35 11.53
CA LYS A 53 18.52 -24.89 11.56
C LYS A 53 19.06 -25.11 12.98
N SER A 54 18.44 -26.03 13.72
CA SER A 54 18.83 -26.46 15.09
C SER A 54 18.68 -25.45 16.23
N ARG A 55 18.15 -24.24 15.99
CA ARG A 55 17.84 -23.27 17.06
C ARG A 55 16.34 -23.18 17.29
N SER A 56 15.91 -23.44 18.52
CA SER A 56 14.54 -23.21 18.98
C SER A 56 14.46 -21.82 19.62
N LEU A 57 13.78 -20.88 18.94
CA LEU A 57 13.37 -19.63 19.57
C LEU A 57 12.00 -19.89 20.22
N LEU A 58 11.99 -20.13 21.54
CA LEU A 58 10.76 -20.28 22.32
C LEU A 58 10.10 -18.91 22.47
N CYS A 59 8.88 -18.76 21.95
CA CYS A 59 7.99 -17.67 22.32
C CYS A 59 6.92 -18.22 23.28
N GLY A 60 7.06 -17.94 24.58
CA GLY A 60 6.00 -18.11 25.59
C GLY A 60 5.97 -19.47 26.28
N HIS A 61 6.55 -19.54 27.49
CA HIS A 61 6.22 -20.57 28.46
C HIS A 61 4.95 -20.09 29.20
N ALA A 62 3.87 -20.89 29.18
CA ALA A 62 2.51 -20.59 29.69
C ALA A 62 1.50 -19.95 28.70
N ALA A 63 1.57 -20.30 27.41
CA ALA A 63 0.57 -19.88 26.44
C ALA A 63 -0.80 -20.53 26.75
N GLN A 64 -1.82 -19.69 26.91
CA GLN A 64 -3.21 -20.09 26.70
C GLN A 64 -3.35 -20.74 25.31
N PRO A 65 -4.37 -21.61 25.07
CA PRO A 65 -4.56 -22.21 23.76
C PRO A 65 -4.55 -21.10 22.71
N VAL A 66 -3.55 -21.12 21.84
CA VAL A 66 -3.44 -20.18 20.71
C VAL A 66 -4.74 -20.32 19.94
N HIS A 67 -5.49 -19.24 19.83
CA HIS A 67 -6.73 -19.26 19.09
C HIS A 67 -6.42 -19.66 17.65
N GLU A 68 -7.10 -20.69 17.13
CA GLU A 68 -7.00 -21.19 15.76
C GLU A 68 -6.92 -20.04 14.73
N HIS A 69 -7.71 -18.99 14.93
CA HIS A 69 -7.70 -17.79 14.10
C HIS A 69 -6.36 -17.04 14.04
N ASP A 70 -5.64 -16.94 15.16
CA ASP A 70 -4.34 -16.26 15.22
C ASP A 70 -3.28 -17.04 14.44
N ALA A 71 -3.32 -18.39 14.54
CA ALA A 71 -2.39 -19.26 13.81
C ALA A 71 -2.61 -19.19 12.30
N VAL A 72 -3.87 -19.22 11.86
CA VAL A 72 -4.25 -19.04 10.45
C VAL A 72 -3.81 -17.66 9.95
N PHE A 73 -4.07 -16.59 10.71
CA PHE A 73 -3.64 -15.23 10.34
C PHE A 73 -2.12 -15.14 10.15
N ILE A 74 -1.34 -15.68 11.09
CA ILE A 74 0.12 -15.68 11.00
C ILE A 74 0.59 -16.49 9.79
N ALA A 75 0.00 -17.66 9.54
CA ALA A 75 0.36 -18.51 8.41
C ALA A 75 0.19 -17.78 7.05
N HIS A 76 -0.89 -17.02 6.90
CA HIS A 76 -1.17 -16.25 5.69
C HIS A 76 -0.39 -14.94 5.58
N ALA A 77 0.08 -14.37 6.70
CA ALA A 77 0.82 -13.11 6.71
C ALA A 77 2.06 -13.12 5.78
N ARG A 78 2.69 -14.28 5.55
CA ARG A 78 3.81 -14.42 4.61
C ARG A 78 3.43 -14.11 3.16
N ALA A 79 2.22 -14.45 2.74
CA ALA A 79 1.71 -14.16 1.40
C ALA A 79 1.06 -12.77 1.34
N ASP A 80 0.29 -12.43 2.37
CA ASP A 80 -0.56 -11.24 2.37
C ASP A 80 0.25 -9.94 2.53
N ILE A 81 1.29 -9.92 3.38
CA ILE A 81 2.08 -8.71 3.62
C ILE A 81 2.76 -8.20 2.33
N PRO A 82 3.49 -9.03 1.55
CA PRO A 82 4.05 -8.60 0.27
C PRO A 82 2.99 -8.09 -0.71
N ALA A 83 1.87 -8.80 -0.85
CA ALA A 83 0.79 -8.42 -1.75
C ALA A 83 0.19 -7.04 -1.39
N LEU A 84 -0.03 -6.79 -0.10
CA LEU A 84 -0.53 -5.50 0.40
C LEU A 84 0.49 -4.37 0.17
N LEU A 85 1.79 -4.63 0.35
CA LEU A 85 2.84 -3.63 0.10
C LEU A 85 2.99 -3.31 -1.40
N ASP A 86 2.83 -4.30 -2.27
CA ASP A 86 2.84 -4.12 -3.72
C ASP A 86 1.61 -3.33 -4.19
N GLU A 87 0.43 -3.65 -3.66
CA GLU A 87 -0.81 -2.92 -3.96
C GLU A 87 -0.74 -1.48 -3.48
N ARG A 88 -0.20 -1.22 -2.27
CA ARG A 88 0.07 0.14 -1.79
C ARG A 88 0.97 0.90 -2.77
N LYS A 89 2.04 0.28 -3.26
CA LYS A 89 2.95 0.91 -4.23
C LYS A 89 2.22 1.23 -5.55
N ARG A 90 1.39 0.32 -6.04
CA ARG A 90 0.57 0.51 -7.24
C ARG A 90 -0.37 1.70 -7.09
N LEU A 91 -1.13 1.75 -5.99
CA LEU A 91 -2.07 2.84 -5.69
C LEU A 91 -1.37 4.19 -5.55
N LYS A 92 -0.19 4.24 -4.92
CA LYS A 92 0.61 5.49 -4.86
C LYS A 92 1.04 5.97 -6.24
N ALA A 93 1.45 5.06 -7.12
CA ALA A 93 1.83 5.42 -8.48
C ALA A 93 0.62 5.91 -9.30
N GLU A 94 -0.55 5.31 -9.10
CA GLU A 94 -1.80 5.73 -9.73
C GLU A 94 -2.23 7.13 -9.26
N LEU A 95 -2.22 7.38 -7.95
CA LEU A 95 -2.49 8.70 -7.39
C LEU A 95 -1.52 9.76 -7.92
N SER A 96 -0.23 9.46 -8.02
CA SER A 96 0.76 10.39 -8.58
C SER A 96 0.45 10.77 -10.03
N LYS A 97 0.00 9.81 -10.85
CA LYS A 97 -0.40 10.09 -12.24
C LYS A 97 -1.64 10.98 -12.30
N LEU A 98 -2.61 10.73 -11.43
CA LEU A 98 -3.82 11.52 -11.37
C LEU A 98 -3.51 12.97 -10.97
N TYR A 99 -2.63 13.19 -10.01
CA TYR A 99 -2.20 14.53 -9.63
C TYR A 99 -1.53 15.29 -10.77
N ILE A 100 -0.66 14.64 -11.55
CA ILE A 100 -0.03 15.26 -12.74
C ILE A 100 -1.11 15.62 -13.77
N SER A 101 -2.06 14.71 -14.03
CA SER A 101 -3.14 14.98 -14.99
C SER A 101 -4.07 16.11 -14.56
N VAL A 102 -4.26 16.32 -13.26
CA VAL A 102 -5.05 17.45 -12.74
C VAL A 102 -4.28 18.74 -12.91
N ASP A 103 -2.99 18.76 -12.56
CA ASP A 103 -2.10 19.92 -12.73
C ASP A 103 -2.02 20.37 -14.20
N ASP A 104 -1.83 19.42 -15.12
CA ASP A 104 -1.86 19.67 -16.58
C ASP A 104 -3.22 20.24 -17.03
N GLY A 105 -4.31 19.79 -16.41
CA GLY A 105 -5.66 20.26 -16.68
C GLY A 105 -5.89 21.69 -16.21
N ASP A 106 -5.40 22.04 -15.03
CA ASP A 106 -5.47 23.39 -14.47
C ASP A 106 -4.67 24.39 -15.32
N ASP A 107 -3.49 23.98 -15.79
CA ASP A 107 -2.69 24.72 -16.75
C ASP A 107 -3.45 25.01 -18.06
N GLU A 108 -4.15 24.00 -18.59
CA GLU A 108 -4.94 24.16 -19.81
C GLU A 108 -6.16 25.05 -19.59
N ILE A 109 -6.84 24.92 -18.46
CA ILE A 109 -7.94 25.81 -18.07
C ILE A 109 -7.43 27.26 -18.03
N HIS A 110 -6.28 27.50 -17.40
CA HIS A 110 -5.69 28.85 -17.30
C HIS A 110 -5.32 29.43 -18.67
N ARG A 111 -4.78 28.61 -19.58
CA ARG A 111 -4.51 29.03 -20.98
C ARG A 111 -5.80 29.41 -21.71
N LEU A 112 -6.85 28.61 -21.58
CA LEU A 112 -8.13 28.85 -22.23
C LEU A 112 -8.82 30.10 -21.67
N ASP A 113 -8.74 30.33 -20.36
CA ASP A 113 -9.26 31.54 -19.70
C ASP A 113 -8.59 32.81 -20.25
N THR A 114 -7.26 32.80 -20.32
CA THR A 114 -6.48 33.90 -20.91
C THR A 114 -6.84 34.14 -22.38
N ALA A 115 -7.05 33.08 -23.16
CA ALA A 115 -7.47 33.19 -24.56
C ALA A 115 -8.88 33.76 -24.69
N LEU A 116 -9.80 33.34 -23.82
CA LEU A 116 -11.17 33.85 -23.76
C LEU A 116 -11.22 35.33 -23.40
N ASP A 117 -10.42 35.77 -22.42
CA ASP A 117 -10.27 37.18 -22.05
C ASP A 117 -9.81 38.02 -23.24
N ARG A 118 -8.80 37.52 -23.97
CA ARG A 118 -8.31 38.20 -25.17
C ARG A 118 -9.36 38.30 -26.27
N MET A 119 -10.10 37.22 -26.52
CA MET A 119 -11.19 37.21 -27.50
C MET A 119 -12.31 38.16 -27.10
N THR A 120 -12.65 38.18 -25.81
CA THR A 120 -13.65 39.09 -25.25
C THR A 120 -13.24 40.55 -25.45
N ALA A 121 -11.98 40.89 -25.16
CA ALA A 121 -11.45 42.24 -25.38
C ALA A 121 -11.46 42.65 -26.86
N GLU A 122 -11.14 41.73 -27.78
CA GLU A 122 -11.17 42.02 -29.22
C GLU A 122 -12.59 42.21 -29.73
N VAL A 123 -13.55 41.42 -29.25
CA VAL A 123 -14.98 41.60 -29.58
C VAL A 123 -15.46 42.98 -29.13
N GLU A 124 -15.15 43.39 -27.90
CA GLU A 124 -15.51 44.73 -27.40
C GLU A 124 -14.87 45.84 -28.23
N ARG A 125 -13.60 45.68 -28.62
CA ARG A 125 -12.93 46.63 -29.52
C ARG A 125 -13.61 46.76 -30.87
N LEU A 126 -13.99 45.63 -31.49
CA LEU A 126 -14.67 45.63 -32.79
C LEU A 126 -16.07 46.23 -32.72
N LYS A 127 -16.81 46.00 -31.64
CA LYS A 127 -18.11 46.66 -31.39
C LYS A 127 -17.96 48.18 -31.38
N VAL A 128 -17.00 48.71 -30.64
CA VAL A 128 -16.74 50.17 -30.59
C VAL A 128 -16.41 50.74 -31.97
N LEU A 129 -15.66 50.00 -32.79
CA LEU A 129 -15.30 50.43 -34.14
C LEU A 129 -16.49 50.44 -35.10
N LEU A 130 -17.39 49.46 -34.99
CA LEU A 130 -18.64 49.37 -35.78
C LEU A 130 -19.67 50.44 -35.38
N ASP A 131 -19.76 50.76 -34.10
CA ASP A 131 -20.70 51.77 -33.59
C ASP A 131 -20.18 53.21 -33.80
N SER A 132 -18.97 53.38 -34.34
CA SER A 132 -18.43 54.69 -34.67
C SER A 132 -19.08 55.25 -35.95
N PRO A 133 -19.65 56.46 -35.92
CA PRO A 133 -20.32 57.03 -37.08
C PRO A 133 -19.31 57.26 -38.22
N VAL A 134 -19.59 56.65 -39.38
CA VAL A 134 -18.88 56.92 -40.63
C VAL A 134 -19.12 58.40 -40.98
N LEU A 135 -18.07 59.22 -40.84
CA LEU A 135 -18.05 60.62 -41.28
C LEU A 135 -18.03 60.74 -42.80
#